data_AF-A0A9X4S550-F1
#
_entry.id   AF-A0A9X4S550-F1
#
_cell.length_a   1.000
_cell.length_b   1.000
_cell.length_c   1.000
_cell.angle_alpha   90.00
_cell.angle_beta   90.00
_cell.angle_gamma   90.00
#
_symmetry.space_group_name_H-M   'P 1'
#
loop_
_entity.id
_entity.type
_entity.pdbx_description
1 polymer ?
#
loop_
_entity_poly.entity_id
_entity_poly.type
_entity_poly.pdbx_seq_one_letter_code
_entity_poly.pdbx_strand_id
1 'polypeptide(L)'
;MKQLSTARKFKMITGKDLFQQQKEMEKVSKTEDGDVTDVMEFVQFGLYLALFQDNISLAKQEFAEFRETYKFDTNGKGLKELVDIWKKEI
;
A
#
# COMPACT_ATOMS: atom_id res chain seq x y z
N MET A 1 -8.30 -0.04 23.44
CA MET A 1 -7.60 1.20 23.03
C MET A 1 -8.10 1.59 21.64
N LYS A 2 -8.29 2.89 21.35
CA LYS A 2 -8.60 3.34 19.99
C LYS A 2 -7.34 3.17 19.13
N GLN A 3 -7.39 2.36 18.09
CA GLN A 3 -6.31 2.18 17.13
C GLN A 3 -6.64 2.88 15.81
N LEU A 4 -5.62 3.30 15.08
CA LEU A 4 -5.79 3.83 13.72
C LEU A 4 -6.12 2.68 12.79
N SER A 5 -7.13 2.87 11.92
CA SER A 5 -7.42 1.90 10.87
C SER A 5 -6.28 1.81 9.87
N THR A 6 -6.12 0.66 9.23
CA THR A 6 -5.12 0.45 8.19
C THR A 6 -5.25 1.46 7.05
N ALA A 7 -6.48 1.81 6.63
CA ALA A 7 -6.68 2.84 5.62
C ALA A 7 -6.15 4.23 6.06
N ARG A 8 -6.26 4.56 7.35
CA ARG A 8 -5.70 5.81 7.89
C ARG A 8 -4.18 5.75 7.95
N LYS A 9 -3.59 4.63 8.38
CA LYS A 9 -2.14 4.41 8.36
C LYS A 9 -1.59 4.50 6.94
N PHE A 10 -2.24 3.84 5.97
CA PHE A 10 -1.89 3.90 4.54
C PHE A 10 -1.82 5.35 4.04
N LYS A 11 -2.84 6.17 4.33
CA LYS A 11 -2.84 7.58 3.93
C LYS A 11 -1.73 8.39 4.60
N MET A 12 -1.42 8.09 5.85
CA MET A 12 -0.32 8.75 6.55
C MET A 12 1.05 8.37 5.96
N ILE A 13 1.22 7.12 5.53
CA ILE A 13 2.49 6.61 4.97
C ILE A 13 2.69 7.11 3.53
N THR A 14 1.68 6.96 2.69
CA THR A 14 1.78 7.13 1.24
C THR A 14 1.32 8.50 0.72
N GLY A 15 0.60 9.26 1.56
CA GLY A 15 -0.08 10.49 1.15
C GLY A 15 -1.35 10.29 0.31
N LYS A 16 -1.67 9.05 -0.09
CA LYS A 16 -2.83 8.73 -0.94
C LYS A 16 -3.92 7.96 -0.18
N ASP A 17 -5.16 8.06 -0.64
CA ASP A 17 -6.29 7.36 -0.04
C ASP A 17 -6.39 5.91 -0.57
N LEU A 18 -6.44 4.93 0.33
CA LEU A 18 -6.42 3.50 -0.03
C LEU A 18 -7.60 3.10 -0.93
N PHE A 19 -8.80 3.60 -0.65
CA PHE A 19 -9.98 3.26 -1.45
C PHE A 19 -9.92 3.90 -2.84
N GLN A 20 -9.33 5.09 -2.96
CA GLN A 20 -9.09 5.71 -4.26
C GLN A 20 -8.05 4.93 -5.06
N GLN A 21 -6.96 4.48 -4.41
CA GLN A 21 -5.92 3.69 -5.08
C GLN A 21 -6.43 2.32 -5.55
N GLN A 22 -7.37 1.70 -4.85
CA GLN A 22 -8.02 0.47 -5.34
C GLN A 22 -8.82 0.70 -6.62
N LYS A 23 -9.60 1.79 -6.67
CA LYS A 23 -10.35 2.17 -7.88
C LYS A 23 -9.41 2.51 -9.04
N GLU A 24 -8.27 3.14 -8.74
CA GLU A 24 -7.25 3.45 -9.74
C GLU A 24 -6.64 2.17 -10.30
N MET A 25 -6.23 1.24 -9.43
CA MET A 25 -5.73 -0.06 -9.81
C MET A 25 -6.70 -0.87 -10.68
N GLU A 26 -7.99 -0.91 -10.33
CA GLU A 26 -9.03 -1.57 -11.15
C GLU A 26 -9.23 -0.93 -12.52
N LYS A 27 -8.91 0.35 -12.66
CA LYS A 27 -8.96 1.07 -13.94
C LYS A 27 -7.72 0.79 -14.76
N VAL A 28 -6.53 0.94 -14.18
CA VAL A 28 -5.28 0.71 -14.91
C VAL A 28 -5.11 -0.77 -15.27
N SER A 29 -5.62 -1.71 -14.48
CA SER A 29 -5.59 -3.14 -14.84
C SER A 29 -6.42 -3.50 -16.08
N LYS A 30 -7.25 -2.58 -16.57
CA LYS A 30 -8.04 -2.73 -17.80
C LYS A 30 -7.41 -2.03 -19.00
N THR A 31 -6.32 -1.32 -18.79
CA THR A 31 -5.54 -0.62 -19.84
C THR A 31 -4.21 -1.36 -20.04
N GLU A 32 -3.70 -1.40 -21.27
CA GLU A 32 -2.42 -2.06 -21.60
C GLU A 32 -1.19 -1.16 -21.34
N ASP A 33 -1.37 -0.02 -20.67
CA ASP A 33 -0.31 0.95 -20.41
C ASP A 33 0.63 0.53 -19.27
N GLY A 34 1.91 0.92 -19.41
CA GLY A 34 3.00 0.55 -18.51
C GLY A 34 2.90 1.04 -17.06
N ASP A 35 1.94 1.90 -16.73
CA ASP A 35 1.74 2.45 -15.38
C ASP A 35 1.11 1.46 -14.38
N VAL A 36 0.63 0.31 -14.86
CA VAL A 36 0.02 -0.73 -14.00
C VAL A 36 0.98 -1.22 -12.92
N THR A 37 2.26 -1.42 -13.27
CA THR A 37 3.26 -1.96 -12.34
C THR A 37 3.53 -0.99 -11.18
N ASP A 38 3.75 0.31 -11.45
CA ASP A 38 4.02 1.29 -10.37
C ASP A 38 2.82 1.42 -9.42
N VAL A 39 1.59 1.43 -9.95
CA VAL A 39 0.38 1.51 -9.12
C VAL A 39 0.23 0.25 -8.25
N MET A 40 0.48 -0.94 -8.81
CA MET A 40 0.38 -2.18 -8.07
C MET A 40 1.42 -2.27 -6.95
N GLU A 41 2.69 -1.95 -7.25
CA GLU A 41 3.79 -1.96 -6.28
C GLU A 41 3.59 -0.88 -5.19
N PHE A 42 3.13 0.31 -5.58
CA PHE A 42 2.79 1.39 -4.65
C PHE A 42 1.76 0.95 -3.62
N VAL A 43 0.66 0.33 -4.08
CA VAL A 43 -0.39 -0.14 -3.18
C VAL A 43 0.09 -1.33 -2.37
N GLN A 44 0.83 -2.27 -2.97
CA GLN A 44 1.34 -3.45 -2.29
C GLN A 44 2.24 -3.07 -1.12
N PHE A 45 3.26 -2.23 -1.34
CA PHE A 45 4.19 -1.87 -0.28
C PHE A 45 3.55 -0.94 0.74
N GLY A 46 2.77 0.05 0.29
CA GLY A 46 2.05 0.95 1.19
C GLY A 46 1.06 0.21 2.11
N LEU A 47 0.37 -0.82 1.59
CA LEU A 47 -0.56 -1.64 2.36
C LEU A 47 0.16 -2.59 3.31
N TYR A 48 1.28 -3.17 2.88
CA TYR A 48 2.14 -3.98 3.75
C TYR A 48 2.59 -3.19 4.98
N LEU A 49 3.14 -1.99 4.79
CA LEU A 49 3.57 -1.13 5.88
C LEU A 49 2.39 -0.73 6.77
N ALA A 50 1.24 -0.40 6.20
CA ALA A 50 0.07 -0.03 6.97
C ALA A 50 -0.45 -1.16 7.88
N LEU A 51 -0.35 -2.41 7.43
CA LEU A 51 -0.82 -3.60 8.16
C LEU A 51 0.17 -4.06 9.23
N PHE A 52 1.48 -4.02 8.95
CA PHE A 52 2.49 -4.73 9.76
C PHE A 52 3.53 -3.82 10.40
N GLN A 53 3.73 -2.59 9.92
CA GLN A 53 4.68 -1.65 10.53
C GLN A 53 3.97 -0.76 11.55
N ASP A 54 4.23 -1.02 12.83
CA ASP A 54 3.63 -0.25 13.93
C ASP A 54 4.20 1.17 14.03
N ASN A 55 5.46 1.37 13.61
CA ASN A 55 6.10 2.68 13.64
C ASN A 55 5.83 3.45 12.34
N ILE A 56 4.87 4.38 12.39
CA ILE A 56 4.48 5.21 11.22
C ILE A 56 5.63 6.09 10.70
N SER A 57 6.54 6.54 11.56
CA SER A 57 7.69 7.33 11.13
C SER A 57 8.66 6.50 10.30
N LEU A 58 8.92 5.25 10.73
CA LEU A 58 9.75 4.31 9.99
C LEU A 58 9.07 3.90 8.68
N ALA A 59 7.77 3.58 8.71
CA ALA A 59 7.01 3.26 7.50
C ALA A 59 7.08 4.38 6.44
N LYS A 60 7.02 5.65 6.85
CA LYS A 60 7.18 6.78 5.93
C LYS A 60 8.57 6.83 5.30
N GLN A 61 9.62 6.56 6.08
CA GLN A 61 10.99 6.54 5.58
C GLN A 61 11.20 5.40 4.58
N GLU A 62 10.78 4.19 4.94
CA GLU A 62 10.87 3.01 4.07
C GLU A 62 10.06 3.22 2.78
N PHE A 63 8.85 3.78 2.87
CA PHE A 63 8.04 4.08 1.69
C PHE A 63 8.66 5.15 0.80
N ALA A 64 9.28 6.19 1.39
CA ALA A 64 10.00 7.21 0.63
C ALA A 64 11.22 6.63 -0.11
N GLU A 65 12.00 5.78 0.56
CA GLU A 65 13.13 5.07 -0.06
C GLU A 65 12.66 4.19 -1.22
N PHE A 66 11.54 3.49 -1.07
CA PHE A 66 10.91 2.76 -2.18
C PHE A 66 10.57 3.68 -3.36
N ARG A 67 10.01 4.88 -3.13
CA ARG A 67 9.67 5.81 -4.22
C ARG A 67 10.88 6.33 -4.99
N GLU A 68 12.06 6.32 -4.37
CA GLU A 68 13.30 6.73 -5.03
C GLU A 68 14.03 5.56 -5.69
N THR A 69 14.00 4.38 -5.08
CA THR A 69 14.84 3.24 -5.47
C THR A 69 14.08 2.14 -6.22
N TYR A 70 12.75 2.13 -6.15
CA TYR A 70 11.86 1.04 -6.58
C TYR A 70 12.16 -0.31 -5.90
N LYS A 71 12.88 -0.30 -4.78
CA LYS A 71 13.18 -1.50 -3.99
C LYS A 71 12.25 -1.56 -2.78
N PHE A 72 11.65 -2.71 -2.57
CA PHE A 72 10.80 -2.96 -1.42
C PHE A 72 10.79 -4.47 -1.10
N ASP A 73 10.39 -4.81 0.13
CA ASP A 73 10.10 -6.18 0.53
C ASP A 73 8.80 -6.20 1.33
N THR A 74 7.96 -7.19 1.04
CA THR A 74 6.71 -7.45 1.76
C THR A 74 6.74 -8.78 2.50
N ASN A 75 7.93 -9.31 2.77
CA ASN A 75 8.14 -10.61 3.40
C ASN A 75 7.37 -11.73 2.67
N GLY A 76 7.43 -11.70 1.34
CA GLY A 76 6.72 -12.64 0.45
C GLY A 76 5.21 -12.42 0.30
N LYS A 77 4.61 -11.40 0.95
CA LYS A 77 3.17 -11.15 0.87
C LYS A 77 2.79 -10.41 -0.40
N GLY A 78 2.08 -11.09 -1.29
CA GLY A 78 1.55 -10.48 -2.50
C GLY A 78 0.38 -9.52 -2.22
N LEU A 79 0.12 -8.61 -3.14
CA LEU A 79 -0.97 -7.64 -3.05
C LEU A 79 -2.33 -8.26 -2.71
N LYS A 80 -2.69 -9.39 -3.33
CA LYS A 80 -3.96 -10.08 -3.08
C LYS A 80 -4.11 -10.49 -1.61
N GLU A 81 -3.06 -11.07 -1.03
CA GLU A 81 -3.05 -11.48 0.38
C GLU A 81 -3.23 -10.27 1.30
N LEU A 82 -2.54 -9.17 1.02
CA LEU A 82 -2.63 -7.94 1.81
C LEU A 82 -4.03 -7.33 1.77
N VAL A 83 -4.66 -7.30 0.58
CA VAL A 83 -6.04 -6.81 0.43
C VAL A 83 -7.04 -7.70 1.17
N ASP A 84 -6.87 -9.02 1.12
CA ASP A 84 -7.74 -9.96 1.83
C ASP A 84 -7.60 -9.82 3.36
N ILE A 85 -6.41 -9.49 3.87
CA ILE A 85 -6.21 -9.17 5.28
C ILE A 85 -6.92 -7.86 5.64
N TRP A 86 -6.69 -6.80 4.87
CA TRP A 86 -7.32 -5.49 5.12
C TRP A 86 -8.84 -5.55 5.07
N LYS A 87 -9.43 -6.32 4.14
CA LYS A 87 -10.89 -6.49 4.06
C LYS A 87 -11.51 -7.15 5.29
N LYS A 88 -10.74 -7.87 6.11
CA LYS A 88 -11.23 -8.44 7.38
C LYS A 88 -11.32 -7.40 8.50
N GLU A 89 -10.70 -6.24 8.34
CA GLU A 89 -10.80 -5.11 9.28
C GLU A 89 -12.00 -4.19 9.00
N ILE A 90 -12.66 -4.37 7.86
CA ILE A 90 -13.86 -3.63 7.42
C ILE A 90 -15.10 -4.42 7.82
#